data_AF-A0A0S7Y135-F1
#
_entry.id   AF-A0A0S7Y135-F1
#
_cell.length_a   1.000
_cell.length_b   1.000
_cell.length_c   1.000
_cell.angle_alpha   90.00
_cell.angle_beta   90.00
_cell.angle_gamma   90.00
#
_symmetry.space_group_name_H-M   'P 1'
#
loop_
_entity.id
_entity.type
_entity.pdbx_description
1 polymer ?
#
loop_
_entity_poly.entity_id
_entity_poly.type
_entity_poly.pdbx_seq_one_letter_code
_entity_poly.pdbx_strand_id
1 'polypeptide(L)'
;MIVLRKIYDAIGQMSERSGRAVSILVVMLIVSMVYEVFSRYVFNAPTTWSFTVSYMMGASIIALGMCYVYYHNANVRVDVIYSRLPLKGRLLIDTVMTVVFFFPLVFMLTKVWAEDTWHAYVIKEVPTQSIWYPPLWPFKLIITLGFALLFLQGIATFLKDLASLLKGGREPW
;
A
#
# COMPACT_ATOMS: atom_id res chain seq x y z
N MET A 1 14.74 -21.31 -10.95
CA MET A 1 14.93 -19.87 -11.25
C MET A 1 13.84 -19.29 -12.15
N ILE A 2 13.51 -19.91 -13.28
CA ILE A 2 12.45 -19.44 -14.19
C ILE A 2 11.09 -19.26 -13.47
N VAL A 3 10.71 -20.23 -12.64
CA VAL A 3 9.46 -20.16 -11.84
C VAL A 3 9.48 -18.98 -10.88
N LEU A 4 10.59 -18.77 -10.17
CA LEU A 4 10.70 -17.69 -9.18
C LEU A 4 10.65 -16.30 -9.85
N ARG A 5 11.31 -16.15 -11.00
CA ARG A 5 11.20 -14.95 -11.82
C ARG A 5 9.77 -14.70 -12.28
N LYS A 6 9.07 -15.73 -12.79
CA LYS A 6 7.67 -15.60 -13.20
C LYS A 6 6.76 -15.15 -12.04
N ILE A 7 6.97 -15.68 -10.84
CA ILE A 7 6.23 -15.26 -9.65
C ILE A 7 6.53 -13.80 -9.33
N TYR A 8 7.81 -13.41 -9.31
CA TYR A 8 8.21 -12.02 -9.07
C TYR A 8 7.60 -11.05 -10.10
N ASP A 9 7.67 -11.39 -11.39
CA ASP A 9 7.14 -10.56 -12.48
C ASP A 9 5.61 -10.45 -12.42
N ALA A 10 4.91 -11.55 -12.09
CA ALA A 10 3.45 -11.54 -11.94
C ALA A 10 3.01 -10.64 -10.77
N ILE A 11 3.70 -10.74 -9.64
CA ILE A 11 3.46 -9.91 -8.45
C ILE A 11 3.78 -8.44 -8.74
N GLY A 12 4.91 -8.17 -9.41
CA GLY A 12 5.29 -6.83 -9.86
C GLY A 12 4.22 -6.20 -10.76
N GLN A 13 3.65 -6.96 -11.69
CA GLN A 13 2.53 -6.49 -12.52
C GLN A 13 1.29 -6.14 -11.71
N MET A 14 1.01 -6.85 -10.60
CA MET A 14 -0.10 -6.50 -9.71
C MET A 14 0.18 -5.17 -9.00
N SER A 15 1.40 -4.94 -8.51
CA SER A 15 1.85 -3.68 -7.92
C SER A 15 1.77 -2.52 -8.91
N GLU A 16 2.18 -2.72 -10.16
CA GLU A 16 2.06 -1.75 -11.25
C GLU A 16 0.60 -1.35 -11.54
N ARG A 17 -0.30 -2.35 -11.63
CA ARG A 17 -1.74 -2.09 -11.81
C ARG A 17 -2.33 -1.34 -10.64
N SER A 18 -1.90 -1.64 -9.42
CA SER A 18 -2.29 -0.90 -8.21
C SER A 18 -1.87 0.56 -8.31
N GLY A 19 -0.63 0.85 -8.70
CA GLY A 19 -0.14 2.23 -8.91
C GLY A 19 -0.93 2.99 -9.98
N ARG A 20 -1.33 2.34 -11.08
CA ARG A 20 -2.20 2.94 -12.09
C ARG A 20 -3.59 3.26 -11.55
N ALA A 21 -4.19 2.35 -10.78
CA ALA A 21 -5.48 2.59 -10.13
C ALA A 21 -5.40 3.79 -9.17
N VAL A 22 -4.32 3.87 -8.38
CA VAL A 22 -4.04 5.00 -7.50
C VAL A 22 -3.94 6.32 -8.27
N SER A 23 -3.28 6.33 -9.43
CA SER A 23 -3.16 7.53 -10.26
C SER A 23 -4.53 8.10 -10.63
N ILE A 24 -5.50 7.24 -10.93
CA ILE A 24 -6.88 7.65 -11.23
C ILE A 24 -7.57 8.17 -9.95
N LEU A 25 -7.40 7.49 -8.82
CA LEU A 25 -7.98 7.92 -7.53
C LEU A 25 -7.48 9.30 -7.10
N VAL A 26 -6.20 9.61 -7.34
CA VAL A 26 -5.63 10.94 -7.05
C VAL A 26 -6.34 12.02 -7.87
N VAL A 27 -6.57 11.80 -9.16
CA VAL A 27 -7.30 12.75 -10.02
C VAL A 27 -8.73 12.94 -9.51
N MET A 28 -9.43 11.84 -9.18
CA MET A 28 -10.78 11.93 -8.61
C MET A 28 -10.82 12.68 -7.28
N LEU A 29 -9.80 12.50 -6.42
CA LEU A 29 -9.69 13.21 -5.13
C LEU A 29 -9.52 14.72 -5.36
N ILE A 30 -8.68 15.11 -6.32
CA ILE A 30 -8.49 16.51 -6.70
C ILE A 30 -9.82 17.11 -7.19
N VAL A 31 -10.53 16.42 -8.08
CA VAL A 31 -11.83 16.89 -8.59
C VAL A 31 -12.85 17.06 -7.45
N SER A 32 -12.93 16.10 -6.53
CA SER A 32 -13.81 16.18 -5.35
C SER A 32 -13.49 17.41 -4.48
N MET A 33 -12.22 17.69 -4.26
CA MET A 33 -11.76 18.82 -3.45
C MET A 33 -12.01 20.16 -4.15
N VAL A 34 -11.70 20.25 -5.45
CA VAL A 34 -11.98 21.46 -6.25
C VAL A 34 -13.48 21.74 -6.26
N TYR A 35 -14.31 20.71 -6.44
CA TYR A 35 -15.77 20.85 -6.41
C TYR A 35 -16.26 21.36 -5.05
N GLU A 36 -15.76 20.83 -3.94
CA GLU A 36 -16.14 21.29 -2.59
C GLU A 36 -15.78 22.75 -2.36
N VAL A 37 -14.56 23.16 -2.72
CA VAL A 37 -14.12 24.56 -2.61
C VAL A 37 -15.02 25.46 -3.47
N PHE A 38 -15.29 25.07 -4.72
CA PHE A 38 -16.15 25.84 -5.60
C PHE A 38 -17.58 25.96 -5.06
N SER A 39 -18.18 24.85 -4.65
CA SER A 39 -19.55 24.81 -4.12
C SER A 39 -19.71 25.66 -2.87
N ARG A 40 -18.71 25.63 -1.98
CA ARG A 40 -18.71 26.42 -0.75
C ARG A 40 -18.57 27.92 -1.02
N TYR A 41 -17.61 28.32 -1.85
CA TYR A 41 -17.29 29.75 -2.00
C TYR A 41 -18.09 30.46 -3.09
N VAL A 42 -18.58 29.74 -4.11
CA VAL A 42 -19.33 30.33 -5.22
C VAL A 42 -20.83 30.19 -5.00
N PHE A 43 -21.30 29.01 -4.59
CA PHE A 43 -22.74 28.75 -4.41
C PHE A 43 -23.20 28.91 -2.95
N ASN A 44 -22.29 29.16 -2.00
CA ASN A 44 -22.59 29.15 -0.58
C ASN A 44 -23.31 27.87 -0.13
N ALA A 45 -23.00 26.75 -0.78
CA ALA A 45 -23.65 25.45 -0.62
C ALA A 45 -22.59 24.36 -0.36
N PRO A 46 -22.10 24.21 0.88
CA PRO A 46 -21.09 23.19 1.20
C PRO A 46 -21.66 21.77 1.01
N THR A 47 -20.83 20.82 0.56
CA THR A 47 -21.27 19.43 0.40
C THR A 47 -21.16 18.64 1.69
N THR A 48 -22.06 17.68 1.89
CA THR A 48 -22.03 16.79 3.06
C THR A 48 -21.10 15.59 2.88
N TRP A 49 -20.75 15.26 1.63
CA TRP A 49 -20.04 14.03 1.27
C TRP A 49 -18.55 14.24 1.00
N SER A 50 -18.11 15.42 0.51
CA SER A 50 -16.75 15.60 -0.02
C SER A 50 -15.67 15.36 1.03
N PHE A 51 -15.88 15.82 2.27
CA PHE A 51 -14.94 15.53 3.37
C PHE A 51 -14.73 14.02 3.57
N THR A 52 -15.83 13.26 3.52
CA THR A 52 -15.82 11.83 3.82
C THR A 52 -15.18 11.02 2.71
N VAL A 53 -15.59 11.30 1.48
CA VAL A 53 -14.99 10.73 0.28
C VAL A 53 -13.50 11.01 0.24
N SER A 54 -13.07 12.20 0.63
CA SER A 54 -11.67 12.59 0.51
C SER A 54 -10.73 11.87 1.47
N TYR A 55 -11.10 11.71 2.75
CA TYR A 55 -10.24 10.95 3.66
C TYR A 55 -10.25 9.45 3.31
N MET A 56 -11.38 8.90 2.85
CA MET A 56 -11.48 7.51 2.41
C MET A 56 -10.59 7.28 1.18
N MET A 57 -10.69 8.15 0.18
CA MET A 57 -9.83 8.08 -1.01
C MET A 57 -8.37 8.28 -0.66
N GLY A 58 -8.04 9.23 0.22
CA GLY A 58 -6.66 9.47 0.66
C GLY A 58 -6.02 8.24 1.30
N ALA A 59 -6.73 7.57 2.20
CA ALA A 59 -6.23 6.35 2.81
C ALA A 59 -6.20 5.16 1.82
N SER A 60 -7.13 5.07 0.88
CA SER A 60 -7.07 4.08 -0.22
C SER A 60 -5.86 4.28 -1.14
N ILE A 61 -5.56 5.54 -1.48
CA ILE A 61 -4.39 5.93 -2.28
C ILE A 61 -3.10 5.46 -1.60
N ILE A 62 -2.97 5.70 -0.28
CA ILE A 62 -1.81 5.24 0.48
C ILE A 62 -1.75 3.71 0.51
N ALA A 63 -2.85 3.05 0.89
CA ALA A 63 -2.88 1.59 1.04
C ALA A 63 -2.52 0.84 -0.27
N LEU A 64 -3.10 1.26 -1.39
CA LEU A 64 -2.83 0.67 -2.70
C LEU A 64 -1.49 1.13 -3.29
N GLY A 65 -1.02 2.33 -2.95
CA GLY A 65 0.23 2.90 -3.46
C GLY A 65 1.48 2.32 -2.79
N MET A 66 1.39 1.87 -1.53
CA MET A 66 2.54 1.33 -0.80
C MET A 66 3.21 0.16 -1.52
N CYS A 67 2.46 -0.76 -2.11
CA CYS A 67 3.05 -1.90 -2.83
C CYS A 67 3.82 -1.47 -4.09
N TYR A 68 3.32 -0.46 -4.80
CA TYR A 68 3.99 0.14 -5.97
C TYR A 68 5.30 0.81 -5.56
N VAL A 69 5.27 1.65 -4.51
CA VAL A 69 6.47 2.32 -3.99
C VAL A 69 7.50 1.30 -3.52
N TYR A 70 7.07 0.24 -2.85
CA TYR A 70 7.95 -0.83 -2.40
C TYR A 70 8.54 -1.63 -3.57
N TYR A 71 7.75 -1.93 -4.60
CA TYR A 71 8.24 -2.61 -5.82
C TYR A 71 9.35 -1.81 -6.52
N HIS A 72 9.22 -0.49 -6.60
CA HIS A 72 10.23 0.38 -7.22
C HIS A 72 11.37 0.80 -6.27
N ASN A 73 11.39 0.31 -5.02
CA ASN A 73 12.33 0.78 -3.99
C ASN A 73 12.37 2.31 -3.86
N ALA A 74 11.23 2.98 -4.04
CA ALA A 74 11.11 4.44 -3.99
C ALA A 74 10.84 4.99 -2.59
N ASN A 75 10.99 4.15 -1.55
CA ASN A 75 10.87 4.57 -0.16
C ASN A 75 12.05 5.46 0.23
N VAL A 76 11.76 6.56 0.93
CA VAL A 76 12.82 7.40 1.52
C VAL A 76 13.53 6.58 2.60
N ARG A 77 14.81 6.25 2.36
CA ARG A 77 15.65 5.45 3.25
C ARG A 77 16.84 6.30 3.72
N VAL A 78 17.20 6.18 5.00
CA VAL A 78 18.38 6.83 5.57
C VAL A 78 19.51 5.81 5.68
N ASP A 79 20.45 5.85 4.72
CA ASP A 79 21.43 4.78 4.50
C ASP A 79 22.88 5.14 4.90
N VAL A 80 23.09 5.66 6.11
CA VAL A 80 24.45 6.07 6.53
C VAL A 80 25.41 4.87 6.67
N ILE A 81 24.95 3.79 7.32
CA ILE A 81 25.74 2.57 7.52
C ILE A 81 25.54 1.62 6.34
N TYR A 82 24.30 1.48 5.88
CA TYR A 82 23.91 0.55 4.81
C TYR A 82 24.68 0.79 3.50
N SER A 83 24.88 2.06 3.11
CA SER A 83 25.60 2.42 1.88
C SER A 83 27.09 2.03 1.90
N ARG A 84 27.69 1.90 3.09
CA ARG A 84 29.11 1.55 3.25
C ARG A 84 29.37 0.04 3.25
N LEU A 85 28.33 -0.79 3.28
CA LEU A 85 28.47 -2.24 3.37
C LEU A 85 28.71 -2.89 2.00
N PRO A 86 29.49 -3.99 1.96
CA PRO A 86 29.58 -4.82 0.76
C PRO A 86 28.20 -5.40 0.45
N LEU A 87 27.97 -5.76 -0.82
CA LEU A 87 26.67 -6.25 -1.31
C LEU A 87 26.10 -7.40 -0.47
N LYS A 88 26.95 -8.33 0.00
CA LYS A 88 26.54 -9.42 0.89
C LYS A 88 26.01 -8.94 2.24
N GLY A 89 26.62 -7.90 2.81
CA GLY A 89 26.18 -7.29 4.06
C GLY A 89 24.83 -6.59 3.91
N ARG A 90 24.64 -5.88 2.79
CA ARG A 90 23.35 -5.27 2.43
C ARG A 90 22.24 -6.30 2.29
N LEU A 91 22.45 -7.34 1.48
CA LEU A 91 21.49 -8.43 1.29
C LEU A 91 21.16 -9.16 2.59
N LEU A 92 22.15 -9.36 3.47
CA LEU A 92 21.92 -9.98 4.78
C LEU A 92 21.05 -9.09 5.67
N ILE A 93 21.33 -7.78 5.72
CA ILE A 93 20.48 -6.83 6.44
C ILE A 93 19.07 -6.81 5.86
N ASP A 94 18.91 -6.67 4.56
CA ASP A 94 17.58 -6.63 3.93
C ASP A 94 16.81 -7.93 4.21
N THR A 95 17.45 -9.09 4.12
CA THR A 95 16.83 -10.40 4.42
C THR A 95 16.39 -10.48 5.89
N VAL A 96 17.29 -10.17 6.84
CA VAL A 96 17.01 -10.26 8.28
C VAL A 96 15.96 -9.24 8.70
N MET A 97 16.08 -7.98 8.27
CA MET A 97 15.13 -6.92 8.59
C MET A 97 13.75 -7.21 7.99
N THR A 98 13.70 -7.81 6.80
CA THR A 98 12.43 -8.22 6.19
C THR A 98 11.74 -9.31 7.02
N VAL A 99 12.48 -10.29 7.52
CA VAL A 99 11.91 -11.37 8.34
C VAL A 99 11.49 -10.90 9.74
N VAL A 100 12.32 -10.08 10.39
CA VAL A 100 12.11 -9.68 11.78
C VAL A 100 11.12 -8.52 11.91
N PHE A 101 11.14 -7.56 10.98
CA PHE A 101 10.31 -6.35 11.08
C PHE A 101 9.19 -6.33 10.04
N PHE A 102 9.52 -6.52 8.76
CA PHE A 102 8.53 -6.34 7.70
C PHE A 102 7.41 -7.38 7.76
N PHE A 103 7.74 -8.68 7.77
CA PHE A 103 6.69 -9.72 7.74
C PHE A 103 5.77 -9.69 8.97
N PRO A 104 6.26 -9.60 10.23
CA PRO A 104 5.39 -9.55 11.39
C PRO A 104 4.49 -8.31 11.37
N LEU A 105 5.05 -7.14 11.02
CA LEU A 105 4.29 -5.89 10.96
C LEU A 105 3.22 -5.92 9.88
N VAL A 106 3.58 -6.26 8.64
CA VAL A 106 2.63 -6.23 7.52
C VAL A 106 1.59 -7.33 7.67
N PHE A 107 1.96 -8.50 8.19
CA PHE A 107 1.00 -9.56 8.53
C PHE A 107 0.00 -9.12 9.59
N MET A 108 0.48 -8.53 10.70
CA MET A 108 -0.38 -8.03 11.76
C MET A 108 -1.34 -6.94 11.25
N LEU A 109 -0.83 -5.97 10.48
CA LEU A 109 -1.66 -4.93 9.87
C LEU A 109 -2.72 -5.53 8.94
N THR A 110 -2.32 -6.45 8.05
CA THR A 110 -3.26 -7.13 7.14
C THR A 110 -4.37 -7.84 7.91
N LYS A 111 -4.01 -8.55 8.99
CA LYS A 111 -4.97 -9.26 9.84
C LYS A 111 -5.94 -8.31 10.53
N VAL A 112 -5.41 -7.27 11.19
CA VAL A 112 -6.24 -6.29 11.92
C VAL A 112 -7.23 -5.60 10.98
N TRP A 113 -6.76 -5.17 9.80
CA TRP A 113 -7.63 -4.54 8.81
C TRP A 113 -8.67 -5.51 8.23
N ALA A 114 -8.33 -6.78 8.05
CA ALA A 114 -9.29 -7.79 7.61
C ALA A 114 -10.40 -8.03 8.64
N GLU A 115 -10.03 -8.14 9.92
CA GLU A 115 -10.98 -8.28 11.04
C GLU A 115 -11.87 -7.04 11.18
N ASP A 116 -11.28 -5.85 11.10
CA ASP A 116 -12.01 -4.57 11.16
C ASP A 116 -12.95 -4.37 9.95
N THR A 117 -12.54 -4.79 8.75
CA THR A 117 -13.40 -4.80 7.56
C THR A 117 -14.61 -5.70 7.75
N TRP A 118 -14.39 -6.91 8.28
CA TRP A 118 -15.46 -7.86 8.55
C TRP A 118 -16.42 -7.33 9.60
N HIS A 119 -15.87 -6.81 10.71
CA HIS A 119 -16.65 -6.19 11.77
C HIS A 119 -17.51 -5.04 11.21
N ALA A 120 -16.91 -4.13 10.44
CA ALA A 120 -17.60 -3.00 9.80
C ALA A 120 -18.76 -3.43 8.89
N TYR A 121 -18.59 -4.54 8.18
CA TYR A 121 -19.64 -5.12 7.34
C TYR A 121 -20.81 -5.65 8.18
N VAL A 122 -20.52 -6.39 9.25
CA VAL A 122 -21.54 -7.00 10.13
C VAL A 122 -22.36 -5.93 10.85
N ILE A 123 -21.71 -4.92 11.43
CA ILE A 123 -22.39 -3.88 12.21
C ILE A 123 -22.94 -2.73 11.34
N LYS A 124 -22.75 -2.79 10.01
CA LYS A 124 -23.06 -1.71 9.06
C LYS A 124 -22.49 -0.37 9.53
N GLU A 125 -21.20 -0.38 9.81
CA GLU A 125 -20.50 0.77 10.38
C GLU A 125 -20.59 1.99 9.45
N VAL A 126 -20.91 3.14 10.06
CA VAL A 126 -20.97 4.45 9.41
C VAL A 126 -20.07 5.43 10.15
N PRO A 127 -19.46 6.40 9.45
CA PRO A 127 -18.58 7.38 10.07
C PRO A 127 -19.35 8.29 11.02
N THR A 128 -18.78 8.51 12.22
CA THR A 128 -19.36 9.40 13.24
C THR A 128 -19.11 10.88 12.95
N GLN A 129 -18.08 11.19 12.16
CA GLN A 129 -17.65 12.56 11.82
C GLN A 129 -18.27 13.08 10.52
N SER A 130 -19.11 12.28 9.85
CA SER A 130 -19.75 12.63 8.59
C SER A 130 -21.25 12.79 8.77
N ILE A 131 -21.83 13.77 8.08
CA ILE A 131 -23.28 13.96 8.00
C ILE A 131 -23.89 13.07 6.90
N TRP A 132 -23.06 12.51 6.00
CA TRP A 132 -23.50 11.69 4.88
C TRP A 132 -23.63 10.19 5.23
N TYR A 133 -23.00 9.74 6.32
CA TYR A 133 -23.06 8.37 6.86
C TYR A 133 -22.89 7.24 5.81
N PRO A 134 -21.88 7.27 4.92
CA PRO A 134 -21.64 6.18 3.99
C PRO A 134 -21.19 4.90 4.73
N PRO A 135 -21.49 3.70 4.18
CA PRO A 135 -20.96 2.46 4.73
C PRO A 135 -19.42 2.44 4.63
N LEU A 136 -18.73 2.09 5.73
CA LEU A 136 -17.27 2.11 5.79
C LEU A 136 -16.60 0.84 5.25
N TRP A 137 -17.30 -0.29 5.26
CA TRP A 137 -16.72 -1.59 4.89
C TRP A 137 -16.04 -1.62 3.50
N PRO A 138 -16.55 -0.96 2.43
CA PRO A 138 -15.91 -1.03 1.11
C PRO A 138 -14.52 -0.38 1.12
N PHE A 139 -14.38 0.71 1.85
CA PHE A 139 -13.12 1.42 1.99
C PHE A 139 -12.12 0.66 2.86
N LYS A 140 -12.58 0.09 3.98
CA LYS A 140 -11.75 -0.77 4.85
C LYS A 140 -11.26 -2.02 4.09
N LEU A 141 -12.09 -2.57 3.20
CA LEU A 141 -11.70 -3.65 2.29
C LEU A 141 -10.56 -3.24 1.36
N ILE A 142 -10.61 -2.04 0.77
CA ILE A 142 -9.51 -1.52 -0.07
C ILE A 142 -8.21 -1.43 0.73
N ILE A 143 -8.27 -0.99 1.98
CA ILE A 143 -7.08 -0.93 2.85
C ILE A 143 -6.53 -2.33 3.11
N THR A 144 -7.40 -3.28 3.45
CA THR A 144 -7.03 -4.69 3.66
C THR A 144 -6.35 -5.26 2.41
N LEU A 145 -6.90 -5.00 1.23
CA LEU A 145 -6.31 -5.42 -0.04
C LEU A 145 -4.96 -4.75 -0.30
N GLY A 146 -4.80 -3.47 0.03
CA GLY A 146 -3.54 -2.75 -0.07
C GLY A 146 -2.42 -3.38 0.77
N PHE A 147 -2.72 -3.70 2.04
CA PHE A 147 -1.77 -4.41 2.92
C PHE A 147 -1.50 -5.84 2.46
N ALA A 148 -2.51 -6.57 1.98
CA ALA A 148 -2.32 -7.90 1.43
C ALA A 148 -1.42 -7.89 0.18
N LEU A 149 -1.59 -6.89 -0.69
CA LEU A 149 -0.72 -6.68 -1.85
C LEU A 149 0.71 -6.32 -1.44
N LEU A 150 0.88 -5.45 -0.44
CA LEU A 150 2.19 -5.13 0.12
C LEU A 150 2.87 -6.38 0.70
N PHE A 151 2.13 -7.23 1.40
CA PHE A 151 2.64 -8.49 1.95
C PHE A 151 3.13 -9.43 0.84
N LEU A 152 2.32 -9.60 -0.20
CA LEU A 152 2.63 -10.42 -1.37
C LEU A 152 3.86 -9.89 -2.12
N GLN A 153 3.95 -8.58 -2.31
CA GLN A 153 5.13 -7.92 -2.89
C GLN A 153 6.37 -8.10 -2.01
N GLY A 154 6.23 -8.03 -0.69
CA GLY A 154 7.31 -8.31 0.26
C GLY A 154 7.86 -9.73 0.14
N ILE A 155 6.99 -10.73 -0.03
CA ILE A 155 7.40 -12.12 -0.31
C ILE A 155 8.21 -12.19 -1.60
N ALA A 156 7.75 -11.53 -2.66
CA ALA A 156 8.43 -11.53 -3.96
C ALA A 156 9.84 -10.94 -3.87
N THR A 157 9.98 -9.77 -3.22
CA THR A 157 11.27 -9.10 -3.02
C THR A 157 12.18 -9.91 -2.10
N PHE A 158 11.65 -10.45 -1.00
CA PHE A 158 12.40 -11.32 -0.09
C PHE A 158 13.00 -12.54 -0.80
N LEU A 159 12.22 -13.22 -1.64
CA LEU A 159 12.70 -14.38 -2.39
C LEU A 159 13.77 -13.99 -3.43
N LYS A 160 13.67 -12.79 -4.02
CA LYS A 160 14.71 -12.25 -4.91
C LYS A 160 16.01 -11.99 -4.13
N ASP A 161 15.93 -11.36 -2.97
CA ASP A 161 17.10 -11.03 -2.14
C ASP A 161 17.77 -12.30 -1.61
N LEU A 162 16.98 -13.28 -1.17
CA LEU A 162 17.47 -14.59 -0.73
C LEU A 162 18.17 -15.34 -1.87
N ALA A 163 17.58 -15.36 -3.07
CA ALA A 163 18.21 -15.97 -4.25
C ALA A 163 19.53 -15.27 -4.64
N SER A 164 19.59 -13.96 -4.48
CA SER A 164 20.81 -13.16 -4.73
C SER A 164 21.91 -13.46 -3.72
N LEU A 165 21.53 -13.63 -2.44
CA LEU A 165 22.43 -13.97 -1.35
C LEU A 165 23.03 -15.36 -1.55
N LEU A 166 22.22 -16.36 -1.92
CA LEU A 166 22.66 -17.73 -2.22
C LEU A 166 23.62 -17.79 -3.41
N LYS A 167 23.49 -16.88 -4.38
CA LYS A 167 24.42 -16.74 -5.52
C LYS A 167 25.69 -15.95 -5.21
N GLY A 168 25.91 -15.59 -3.94
CA GLY A 168 27.09 -14.86 -3.51
C GLY A 168 27.06 -13.37 -3.84
N GLY A 169 25.88 -12.77 -4.00
CA GLY A 169 25.70 -11.35 -4.32
C GLY A 169 25.72 -11.06 -5.82
N ARG A 170 25.21 -11.98 -6.64
CA ARG A 170 24.89 -11.69 -8.05
C ARG A 170 23.38 -11.55 -8.19
N GLU A 171 22.92 -10.68 -9.08
CA GLU A 171 21.49 -10.60 -9.38
C GLU A 171 20.97 -11.98 -9.82
N PRO A 172 19.77 -12.35 -9.36
CA PRO A 172 19.31 -13.72 -9.51
C PRO A 172 18.75 -13.96 -10.92
N TRP A 173 18.32 -12.91 -11.62
CA TRP A 173 17.92 -12.85 -13.02
C TRP A 173 17.84 -11.41 -13.50
#